data_AF-A0A956KCS1-F1
#
_entry.id   AF-A0A956KCS1-F1
#
_cell.length_a   1.000
_cell.length_b   1.000
_cell.length_c   1.000
_cell.angle_alpha   90.00
_cell.angle_beta   90.00
_cell.angle_gamma   90.00
#
_symmetry.space_group_name_H-M   'P 1'
#
loop_
_entity.id
_entity.type
_entity.pdbx_description
1 polymer ?
#
loop_
_entity_poly.entity_id
_entity_poly.type
_entity_poly.pdbx_seq_one_letter_code
_entity_poly.pdbx_strand_id
1 'polypeptide(L)'
;MSVSSSDELTPRSGARFVFLRGVDGAYEVTVHRASAVASDGQLALRVSWDDGGATVLEPAPDDPWVRAEVEKLARVVKRTGQARLTRWRG
;
A
#
# COMPACT_ATOMS: atom_id res chain seq x y z
N MET A 1 29.58 1.12 -8.42
CA MET A 1 28.61 2.16 -8.01
C MET A 1 27.32 1.44 -7.69
N SER A 2 27.02 1.25 -6.40
CA SER A 2 25.81 0.54 -5.99
C SER A 2 24.65 1.53 -6.08
N VAL A 3 23.79 1.36 -7.08
CA VAL A 3 22.57 2.15 -7.22
C VAL A 3 21.61 1.60 -6.15
N SER A 4 21.60 2.19 -4.96
CA SER A 4 20.53 1.93 -3.99
C SER A 4 19.25 2.48 -4.61
N SER A 5 18.51 1.61 -5.30
CA SER A 5 17.19 1.97 -5.80
C SER A 5 16.31 2.28 -4.59
N SER A 6 15.78 3.51 -4.55
CA SER A 6 14.82 3.94 -3.53
C SER A 6 13.59 3.02 -3.45
N ASP A 7 13.39 2.11 -4.40
CA ASP A 7 12.34 1.09 -4.38
C ASP A 7 12.51 0.05 -3.26
N GLU A 8 13.72 -0.18 -2.72
CA GLU A 8 13.99 -1.17 -1.66
C GLU A 8 14.05 -0.58 -0.24
N LEU A 9 13.67 0.70 -0.06
CA LEU A 9 13.75 1.35 1.25
C LEU A 9 12.66 0.83 2.20
N THR A 10 13.05 -0.07 3.10
CA THR A 10 12.29 -0.41 4.31
C THR A 10 12.36 0.76 5.31
N PRO A 11 11.23 1.21 5.88
CA PRO A 11 11.24 2.28 6.87
C PRO A 11 12.01 1.89 8.13
N ARG A 12 12.71 2.86 8.74
CA ARG A 12 13.23 2.73 10.11
C ARG A 12 12.14 2.93 11.17
N SER A 13 11.08 3.66 10.84
CA SER A 13 9.86 3.84 11.63
C SER A 13 8.65 4.03 10.71
N GLY A 14 7.46 3.71 11.19
CA GLY A 14 6.23 3.79 10.40
C GLY A 14 6.14 2.77 9.26
N ALA A 15 5.49 3.16 8.17
CA ALA A 15 5.29 2.38 6.97
C ALA A 15 5.27 3.21 5.68
N ARG A 16 5.73 2.60 4.59
CA ARG A 16 5.63 3.09 3.21
C ARG A 16 4.57 2.29 2.46
N PHE A 17 3.60 2.99 1.91
CA PHE A 17 2.51 2.43 1.12
C PHE A 17 2.76 2.74 -0.36
N VAL A 18 2.75 1.72 -1.21
CA VAL A 18 2.92 1.84 -2.66
C VAL A 18 1.72 1.21 -3.33
N PHE A 19 0.92 2.02 -4.02
CA PHE A 19 -0.22 1.58 -4.82
C PHE A 19 0.17 1.65 -6.29
N LEU A 20 -0.09 0.58 -7.04
CA LEU A 20 0.10 0.48 -8.48
C LEU A 20 -1.22 0.11 -9.13
N ARG A 21 -1.68 0.93 -10.08
CA ARG A 21 -2.94 0.69 -10.77
C ARG A 21 -2.80 -0.51 -11.72
N GLY A 22 -3.63 -1.52 -11.51
CA GLY A 22 -3.79 -2.66 -12.39
C GLY A 22 -4.62 -2.33 -13.65
N VAL A 23 -4.57 -3.23 -14.62
CA VAL A 23 -5.29 -3.10 -15.90
C VAL A 23 -6.82 -3.18 -15.75
N ASP A 24 -7.28 -3.82 -14.70
CA ASP A 24 -8.69 -3.99 -14.32
C ASP A 24 -9.24 -2.83 -13.47
N GLY A 25 -8.41 -1.80 -13.21
CA GLY A 25 -8.78 -0.66 -12.40
C GLY A 25 -8.63 -0.86 -10.89
N ALA A 26 -8.30 -2.07 -10.42
CA ALA A 26 -7.88 -2.30 -9.04
C ALA A 26 -6.45 -1.78 -8.82
N TYR A 27 -6.00 -1.79 -7.57
CA TYR A 27 -4.65 -1.42 -7.20
C TYR A 27 -3.94 -2.56 -6.48
N GLU A 28 -2.76 -2.91 -6.96
CA GLU A 28 -1.81 -3.74 -6.23
C GLU A 28 -1.08 -2.85 -5.22
N VAL A 29 -1.08 -3.24 -3.95
CA VAL A 29 -0.57 -2.45 -2.85
C VAL A 29 0.51 -3.21 -2.11
N THR A 30 1.65 -2.56 -1.98
CA THR A 30 2.75 -3.01 -1.16
C THR A 30 2.94 -2.06 0.02
N VAL A 31 2.83 -2.58 1.23
CA VAL A 31 3.12 -1.87 2.47
C VAL A 31 4.44 -2.37 3.02
N HIS A 32 5.45 -1.50 3.06
CA HIS A 32 6.72 -1.77 3.73
C HIS A 32 6.67 -1.16 5.13
N ARG A 33 6.69 -1.99 6.17
CA ARG A 33 6.67 -1.63 7.58
C ARG A 33 8.09 -1.70 8.14
N ALA A 34 8.35 -0.89 9.16
CA ALA A 34 9.52 -1.11 9.99
C ALA A 34 9.37 -2.45 10.72
N SER A 35 10.31 -3.37 10.50
CA SER A 35 10.37 -4.65 11.20
C SER A 35 11.81 -4.93 11.62
N ALA A 36 11.99 -5.56 12.78
CA ALA A 36 13.28 -6.06 13.21
C ALA A 36 13.75 -7.26 12.36
N VAL A 37 12.82 -7.93 11.67
CA VAL A 37 13.07 -9.05 10.76
C VAL A 37 12.80 -8.59 9.33
N ALA A 38 13.85 -8.59 8.49
CA ALA A 38 13.82 -8.03 7.14
C ALA A 38 12.73 -8.63 6.23
N SER A 39 12.36 -9.90 6.44
CA SER A 39 11.34 -10.61 5.65
C SER A 39 9.88 -10.29 6.04
N ASP A 40 9.63 -9.76 7.24
CA ASP A 40 8.27 -9.57 7.77
C ASP A 40 7.73 -8.15 7.58
N GLY A 41 8.58 -7.23 7.12
CA GLY A 41 8.23 -5.85 6.91
C GLY A 41 7.22 -5.65 5.79
N GLN A 42 7.10 -6.57 4.83
CA GLN A 42 6.28 -6.36 3.64
C GLN A 42 4.92 -7.04 3.75
N LEU A 43 3.85 -6.28 3.48
CA LEU A 43 2.50 -6.79 3.26
C LEU A 43 2.09 -6.45 1.83
N ALA A 44 1.71 -7.47 1.06
CA ALA A 44 1.10 -7.31 -0.25
C ALA A 44 -0.41 -7.52 -0.13
N LEU A 45 -1.18 -6.61 -0.74
CA LEU A 45 -2.63 -6.73 -0.84
C LEU A 45 -3.15 -6.04 -2.09
N ARG A 46 -4.39 -6.34 -2.42
CA ARG A 46 -5.12 -5.77 -3.52
C ARG A 46 -6.24 -4.89 -2.98
N VAL A 47 -6.42 -3.75 -3.62
CA VAL A 47 -7.47 -2.76 -3.31
C VAL A 47 -8.39 -2.64 -4.51
N SER A 48 -9.67 -2.95 -4.30
CA SER A 48 -10.72 -2.77 -5.29
C SER A 48 -11.92 -2.05 -4.67
N TRP A 49 -12.98 -1.87 -5.45
CA TRP A 49 -14.24 -1.33 -4.96
C TRP A 49 -15.38 -2.24 -5.37
N ASP A 50 -16.34 -2.44 -4.47
CA ASP A 50 -17.57 -3.16 -4.79
C ASP A 50 -18.55 -2.29 -5.60
N ASP A 51 -19.70 -2.85 -5.95
CA ASP A 51 -20.75 -2.17 -6.71
C ASP A 51 -21.34 -0.95 -5.96
N GLY A 52 -21.25 -0.95 -4.63
CA GLY A 52 -21.62 0.20 -3.77
C GLY A 52 -20.52 1.26 -3.68
N GLY A 53 -19.34 0.99 -4.26
CA GLY A 53 -18.18 1.84 -4.20
C GLY A 53 -17.42 1.80 -2.87
N ALA A 54 -17.72 0.86 -1.98
CA ALA A 54 -16.95 0.63 -0.76
C ALA A 54 -15.61 -0.01 -1.09
N THR A 55 -14.59 0.25 -0.27
CA THR A 55 -13.25 -0.30 -0.48
C THR A 55 -13.19 -1.75 -0.04
N VAL A 56 -12.69 -2.62 -0.92
CA VAL A 56 -12.42 -4.03 -0.66
C VAL A 56 -10.91 -4.25 -0.62
N LEU A 57 -10.43 -4.95 0.41
CA LEU A 57 -9.00 -5.23 0.65
C LEU A 57 -8.76 -6.73 0.66
N GLU A 58 -7.82 -7.23 -0.15
CA GLU A 58 -7.56 -8.67 -0.26
C GLU A 58 -6.05 -9.00 -0.36
N PRO A 59 -5.45 -9.71 0.61
CA PRO A 59 -6.05 -10.06 1.90
C PRO A 59 -6.33 -8.79 2.74
N ALA A 60 -7.28 -8.89 3.66
CA ALA A 60 -7.52 -7.84 4.64
C ALA A 60 -6.33 -7.76 5.61
N PRO A 61 -5.68 -6.59 5.79
CA PRO A 61 -4.59 -6.45 6.76
C PRO A 61 -5.08 -6.73 8.19
N ASP A 62 -4.34 -7.56 8.94
CA ASP A 62 -4.66 -7.86 10.35
C ASP A 62 -4.46 -6.65 11.27
N ASP A 63 -3.47 -5.81 10.95
CA ASP A 63 -3.17 -4.59 11.70
C ASP A 63 -4.23 -3.51 11.39
N PRO A 64 -5.02 -3.06 12.38
CA PRO A 64 -6.09 -2.09 12.17
C PRO A 64 -5.58 -0.71 11.76
N TRP A 65 -4.37 -0.32 12.16
CA TRP A 65 -3.76 0.94 11.74
C TRP A 65 -3.39 0.90 10.26
N VAL A 66 -2.75 -0.18 9.81
CA VAL A 66 -2.43 -0.40 8.39
C VAL A 66 -3.72 -0.40 7.57
N ARG A 67 -4.74 -1.14 8.01
CA ARG A 67 -6.05 -1.19 7.34
C ARG A 67 -6.65 0.21 7.16
N ALA A 68 -6.72 1.00 8.23
CA ALA A 68 -7.29 2.35 8.19
C ALA A 68 -6.49 3.30 7.27
N GLU A 69 -5.16 3.19 7.23
CA GLU A 69 -4.32 3.98 6.31
C GLU A 69 -4.52 3.56 4.86
N VAL A 70 -4.60 2.26 4.57
CA VAL A 70 -4.90 1.76 3.22
C VAL A 70 -6.26 2.28 2.75
N GLU A 71 -7.31 2.20 3.57
CA GLU A 71 -8.65 2.70 3.22
C GLU A 71 -8.67 4.22 2.94
N LYS A 72 -7.92 5.02 3.71
CA LYS A 72 -7.76 6.45 3.44
C LYS A 72 -7.10 6.69 2.09
N LEU A 73 -6.02 5.97 1.80
CA LEU A 73 -5.28 6.11 0.53
C LEU A 73 -6.08 5.54 -0.65
N ALA A 74 -6.87 4.49 -0.45
CA ALA A 74 -7.81 3.94 -1.42
C ALA A 74 -8.78 5.02 -1.91
N ARG A 75 -9.37 5.81 -1.01
CA ARG A 75 -10.23 6.95 -1.38
C ARG A 75 -9.51 8.00 -2.23
N VAL A 76 -8.22 8.24 -1.96
CA VAL A 76 -7.41 9.17 -2.75
C VAL A 76 -7.21 8.63 -4.17
N VAL A 77 -6.75 7.39 -4.31
CA VAL A 77 -6.50 6.79 -5.65
C VAL A 77 -7.79 6.60 -6.44
N LYS A 78 -8.91 6.26 -5.78
CA LYS A 78 -10.23 6.19 -6.41
C LYS A 78 -10.60 7.53 -7.05
N ARG A 79 -10.37 8.62 -6.33
CA ARG A 79 -10.72 9.98 -6.77
C ARG A 79 -9.77 10.50 -7.85
N THR A 80 -8.47 10.21 -7.76
CA THR A 80 -7.48 10.80 -8.68
C THR A 80 -7.18 9.93 -9.90
N GLY A 81 -7.42 8.62 -9.84
CA GLY A 81 -7.14 7.68 -10.93
C GLY A 81 -5.66 7.54 -11.30
N GLN A 82 -4.75 8.04 -10.46
CA GLN A 82 -3.31 8.04 -10.73
C GLN A 82 -2.76 6.63 -10.90
N ALA A 83 -1.80 6.44 -11.81
CA ALA A 83 -1.21 5.13 -12.10
C ALA A 83 -0.37 4.57 -10.94
N ARG A 84 0.24 5.45 -10.13
CA ARG A 84 1.04 5.08 -8.95
C ARG A 84 0.84 6.10 -7.84
N LEU A 85 0.72 5.62 -6.60
CA LEU A 85 0.75 6.45 -5.39
C LEU A 85 1.74 5.87 -4.38
N THR A 86 2.76 6.65 -4.01
CA THR A 86 3.65 6.31 -2.89
C THR A 86 3.42 7.28 -1.74
N ARG A 87 3.21 6.77 -0.51
CA ARG A 87 3.05 7.57 0.70
C ARG A 87 3.76 6.96 1.90
N TRP A 88 4.35 7.82 2.72
CA TRP A 88 4.93 7.46 4.01
C TRP A 88 3.96 7.87 5.13
N ARG A 89 3.79 7.01 6.13
CA ARG A 89 2.96 7.23 7.33
C ARG A 89 3.69 6.66 8.55
N GLY A 90 3.62 7.33 9.69
CA GLY A 90 4.32 6.93 10.91
C GLY A 90 4.54 8.12 11.81
#